data_AF-A0A535XYY7-F1
#
_entry.id   AF-A0A535XYY7-F1
#
_cell.length_a   1.000
_cell.length_b   1.000
_cell.length_c   1.000
_cell.angle_alpha   90.00
_cell.angle_beta   90.00
_cell.angle_gamma   90.00
#
_symmetry.space_group_name_H-M   'P 1'
#
loop_
_entity.id
_entity.type
_entity.pdbx_description
1 polymer ?
#
loop_
_entity_poly.entity_id
_entity_poly.type
_entity_poly.pdbx_seq_one_letter_code
_entity_poly.pdbx_strand_id
1 'polypeptide(L)'
;MDAIVLSGATSLNAVELLALQRCEVPLVLIGRPAVHIEWPNVSIDNRQGARLATRHLIQIGRERIVHLSGPRTQTTMADRARGYTEEMADRAKEFVESNGTPEDGYDKLRQRFDRLPAPNGIFAATDRLAMAALALAADRHLHVPRDVAIVGFDDIPLAALLRPSLSTITQPAHELGS
;
A
#
# COMPACT_ATOMS: atom_id res chain seq x y z
N MET A 1 34.22 -9.70 3.61
CA MET A 1 33.26 -8.82 2.94
C MET A 1 31.92 -9.20 3.50
N ASP A 2 31.34 -8.32 4.31
CA ASP A 2 30.10 -8.55 5.03
C ASP A 2 28.91 -8.45 4.07
N ALA A 3 27.80 -9.11 4.40
CA ALA A 3 26.68 -9.39 3.51
C ALA A 3 26.19 -8.22 2.63
N ILE A 4 25.68 -8.54 1.43
CA ILE A 4 25.00 -7.58 0.55
C ILE A 4 23.52 -7.53 0.92
N VAL A 5 22.98 -6.33 1.15
CA VAL A 5 21.55 -6.10 1.35
C VAL A 5 20.93 -5.62 0.04
N LEU A 6 19.94 -6.36 -0.47
CA LEU A 6 19.27 -6.06 -1.74
C LEU A 6 17.85 -5.53 -1.48
N SER A 7 17.65 -4.23 -1.70
CA SER A 7 16.33 -3.59 -1.62
C SER A 7 15.60 -3.68 -2.96
N GLY A 8 14.30 -4.00 -2.94
CA GLY A 8 13.48 -4.12 -4.17
C GLY A 8 13.34 -5.54 -4.71
N ALA A 9 13.59 -6.55 -3.87
CA ALA A 9 13.47 -7.96 -4.24
C ALA A 9 12.06 -8.37 -4.75
N THR A 10 11.04 -7.56 -4.44
CA THR A 10 9.65 -7.72 -4.91
C THR A 10 9.50 -7.59 -6.43
N SER A 11 10.46 -6.96 -7.11
CA SER A 11 10.43 -6.75 -8.57
C SER A 11 11.26 -7.78 -9.35
N LEU A 12 11.99 -8.66 -8.64
CA LEU A 12 12.85 -9.66 -9.27
C LEU A 12 12.04 -10.88 -9.72
N ASN A 13 12.33 -11.36 -10.93
CA ASN A 13 11.77 -12.60 -11.46
C ASN A 13 12.62 -13.83 -11.06
N ALA A 14 12.12 -15.02 -11.37
CA ALA A 14 12.78 -16.28 -11.00
C ALA A 14 14.22 -16.41 -11.55
N VAL A 15 14.48 -15.91 -12.77
CA VAL A 15 15.80 -15.99 -13.40
C VAL A 15 16.79 -15.07 -12.69
N GLU A 16 16.37 -13.86 -12.35
CA GLU A 16 17.19 -12.88 -11.62
C GLU A 16 17.52 -13.37 -10.20
N LEU A 17 16.56 -14.01 -9.53
CA LEU A 17 16.77 -14.62 -8.22
C LEU A 17 17.70 -15.84 -8.28
N LEU A 18 17.57 -16.69 -9.29
CA LEU A 18 18.49 -17.83 -9.51
C LEU A 18 19.91 -17.37 -9.87
N ALA A 19 20.06 -16.24 -10.57
CA ALA A 19 21.38 -15.67 -10.84
C ALA A 19 22.07 -15.21 -9.55
N LEU A 20 21.31 -14.60 -8.63
CA LEU A 20 21.78 -14.18 -7.32
C LEU A 20 22.17 -15.37 -6.40
N GLN A 21 21.59 -16.57 -6.58
CA GLN A 21 22.04 -17.80 -5.89
C GLN A 21 23.47 -18.22 -6.22
N ARG A 22 24.02 -17.75 -7.33
CA ARG A 22 25.39 -18.09 -7.76
C ARG A 22 26.42 -17.12 -7.20
N CYS A 23 26.01 -16.09 -6.46
CA CYS A 23 26.92 -15.21 -5.74
C CYS A 23 27.43 -15.91 -4.47
N GLU A 24 28.75 -15.95 -4.29
CA GLU A 24 29.41 -16.50 -3.09
C GLU A 24 29.35 -15.54 -1.89
N VAL A 25 28.67 -14.40 -2.02
CA VAL A 25 28.53 -13.38 -0.96
C VAL A 25 27.19 -13.58 -0.24
N PRO A 26 27.15 -13.63 1.10
CA PRO A 26 25.91 -13.69 1.85
C PRO A 26 24.95 -12.56 1.46
N LEU A 27 23.69 -12.89 1.16
CA LEU A 27 22.69 -11.95 0.66
C LEU A 27 21.49 -11.89 1.62
N VAL A 28 21.04 -10.69 1.95
CA VAL A 28 19.79 -10.45 2.69
C VAL A 28 18.86 -9.63 1.82
N LEU A 29 17.62 -10.12 1.66
CA LEU A 29 16.61 -9.41 0.87
C LEU A 29 15.71 -8.54 1.77
N ILE A 30 15.46 -7.31 1.33
CA ILE A 30 14.39 -6.47 1.90
C ILE A 30 13.16 -6.60 1.01
N GLY A 31 12.07 -7.09 1.60
CA GLY A 31 10.83 -7.41 0.89
C GLY A 31 10.74 -8.87 0.46
N ARG A 32 9.52 -9.33 0.16
CA ARG A 32 9.27 -10.73 -0.20
C ARG A 32 9.39 -10.92 -1.72
N PRO A 33 10.31 -11.76 -2.21
CA PRO A 33 10.42 -12.07 -3.64
C PRO A 33 9.13 -12.73 -4.16
N ALA A 34 8.88 -12.60 -5.47
CA ALA A 34 7.68 -13.16 -6.13
C ALA A 34 7.66 -14.70 -6.17
N VAL A 35 8.80 -15.34 -5.93
CA VAL A 35 8.96 -16.81 -5.83
C VAL A 35 9.48 -17.19 -4.45
N HIS A 36 9.04 -18.34 -3.95
CA HIS A 36 9.47 -18.87 -2.66
C HIS A 36 10.94 -19.31 -2.77
N ILE A 37 11.82 -18.65 -1.99
CA ILE A 37 13.23 -18.99 -1.89
C ILE A 37 13.63 -19.04 -0.41
N GLU A 38 14.50 -19.98 -0.04
CA GLU A 38 15.01 -20.14 1.33
C GLU A 38 16.16 -19.16 1.60
N TRP A 39 15.90 -17.86 1.50
CA TRP A 39 16.84 -16.81 1.89
C TRP A 39 16.36 -16.03 3.10
N PRO A 40 17.28 -15.60 3.98
CA PRO A 40 16.98 -14.62 5.01
C PRO A 40 16.37 -13.37 4.36
N ASN A 41 15.12 -13.10 4.69
CA ASN A 41 14.41 -11.90 4.23
C ASN A 41 13.70 -11.28 5.42
N VAL A 42 13.66 -9.95 5.43
CA VAL A 42 12.83 -9.21 6.37
C VAL A 42 11.73 -8.56 5.57
N SER A 43 10.48 -8.96 5.84
CA SER A 43 9.31 -8.53 5.10
C SER A 43 8.25 -8.00 6.05
N ILE A 44 7.70 -6.82 5.75
CA ILE A 44 6.48 -6.34 6.41
C ILE A 44 5.33 -7.25 6.01
N ASP A 45 4.48 -7.61 6.98
CA ASP A 45 3.22 -8.29 6.68
C ASP A 45 2.22 -7.30 6.06
N ASN A 46 2.39 -7.08 4.76
CA ASN A 46 1.57 -6.20 3.93
C ASN A 46 0.08 -6.57 3.98
N ARG A 47 -0.21 -7.87 4.06
CA ARG A 47 -1.58 -8.39 4.12
C ARG A 47 -2.21 -8.03 5.47
N GLN A 48 -1.53 -8.31 6.58
CA GLN A 48 -2.02 -7.94 7.90
C GLN A 48 -2.14 -6.43 8.09
N GLY A 49 -1.17 -5.65 7.60
CA GLY A 49 -1.25 -4.18 7.62
C GLY A 49 -2.47 -3.66 6.85
N ALA A 50 -2.76 -4.22 5.68
CA ALA A 50 -3.92 -3.81 4.90
C ALA A 50 -5.26 -4.20 5.55
N ARG A 51 -5.30 -5.35 6.24
CA ARG A 51 -6.44 -5.71 7.09
C ARG A 51 -6.66 -4.70 8.19
N LEU A 52 -5.61 -4.24 8.87
CA LEU A 52 -5.71 -3.22 9.92
C LEU A 52 -6.21 -1.87 9.36
N ALA A 53 -5.66 -1.41 8.24
CA ALA A 53 -6.09 -0.18 7.58
C ALA A 53 -7.58 -0.23 7.21
N THR A 54 -8.01 -1.35 6.61
CA THR A 54 -9.40 -1.55 6.18
C THR A 54 -10.34 -1.67 7.39
N ARG A 55 -9.92 -2.40 8.42
CA ARG A 55 -10.64 -2.55 9.69
C ARG A 55 -10.87 -1.21 10.36
N HIS A 56 -9.86 -0.35 10.38
CA HIS A 56 -9.98 0.99 10.95
C HIS A 56 -11.09 1.80 10.27
N LEU A 57 -11.11 1.82 8.93
CA LEU A 57 -12.17 2.48 8.16
C LEU A 57 -13.55 1.91 8.48
N ILE A 58 -13.68 0.59 8.61
CA ILE A 58 -14.95 -0.07 9.00
C ILE A 58 -15.36 0.34 10.42
N GLN A 59 -14.43 0.32 11.38
CA GLN A 59 -14.69 0.63 12.80
C GLN A 59 -15.17 2.07 13.02
N ILE A 60 -14.71 3.02 12.21
CA ILE A 60 -15.18 4.41 12.24
C ILE A 60 -16.45 4.63 11.39
N GLY A 61 -17.12 3.56 10.97
CA GLY A 61 -18.42 3.59 10.30
C GLY A 61 -18.39 3.82 8.79
N ARG A 62 -17.26 3.55 8.11
CA ARG A 62 -17.22 3.63 6.64
C ARG A 62 -17.71 2.34 6.01
N GLU A 63 -18.51 2.48 4.96
CA GLU A 63 -19.23 1.37 4.32
C GLU A 63 -18.89 1.24 2.84
N ARG A 64 -18.72 2.39 2.16
CA ARG A 64 -18.31 2.46 0.75
C ARG A 64 -16.81 2.72 0.70
N ILE A 65 -16.03 1.65 0.95
CA ILE A 65 -14.58 1.71 1.04
C ILE A 65 -13.96 1.32 -0.29
N VAL A 66 -13.19 2.23 -0.88
CA VAL A 66 -12.40 1.99 -2.09
C VAL A 66 -10.96 1.66 -1.72
N HIS A 67 -10.37 0.68 -2.39
CA HIS A 67 -8.93 0.48 -2.35
C HIS A 67 -8.25 1.10 -3.57
N LEU A 68 -7.47 2.16 -3.35
CA LEU A 68 -6.62 2.79 -4.38
C LEU A 68 -5.26 2.09 -4.38
N SER A 69 -4.99 1.31 -5.43
CA SER A 69 -3.81 0.44 -5.54
C SER A 69 -2.90 0.87 -6.68
N GLY A 70 -1.62 0.47 -6.61
CA GLY A 70 -0.73 0.39 -7.78
C GLY A 70 -0.85 -0.97 -8.51
N PRO A 71 0.07 -1.29 -9.44
CA PRO A 71 0.03 -2.49 -10.25
C PRO A 71 0.09 -3.76 -9.40
N ARG A 72 -0.90 -4.64 -9.54
CA ARG A 72 -1.02 -5.86 -8.74
C ARG A 72 -0.06 -6.98 -9.12
N THR A 73 0.72 -6.79 -10.19
CA THR A 73 1.84 -7.66 -10.52
C THR A 73 2.97 -7.55 -9.49
N GLN A 74 3.00 -6.49 -8.69
CA GLN A 74 3.95 -6.33 -7.58
C GLN A 74 3.43 -7.02 -6.32
N THR A 75 4.25 -7.89 -5.70
CA THR A 75 3.85 -8.68 -4.52
C THR A 75 3.31 -7.82 -3.38
N THR A 76 3.92 -6.67 -3.09
CA THR A 76 3.46 -5.72 -2.07
C THR A 76 2.02 -5.24 -2.32
N MET A 77 1.72 -4.82 -3.56
CA MET A 77 0.39 -4.34 -3.94
C MET A 77 -0.63 -5.48 -3.90
N ALA A 78 -0.24 -6.67 -4.37
CA ALA A 78 -1.08 -7.86 -4.33
C ALA A 78 -1.44 -8.26 -2.89
N ASP A 79 -0.48 -8.24 -1.97
CA ASP A 79 -0.71 -8.59 -0.57
C ASP A 79 -1.57 -7.55 0.16
N ARG A 80 -1.34 -6.25 -0.08
CA ARG A 80 -2.21 -5.19 0.46
C ARG A 80 -3.64 -5.32 -0.06
N ALA A 81 -3.80 -5.62 -1.35
CA ALA A 81 -5.10 -5.87 -1.94
C ALA A 81 -5.82 -7.09 -1.34
N ARG A 82 -5.10 -8.18 -1.09
CA ARG A 82 -5.65 -9.38 -0.42
C ARG A 82 -6.14 -9.06 0.99
N GLY A 83 -5.35 -8.33 1.77
CA GLY A 83 -5.74 -7.91 3.11
C GLY A 83 -7.01 -7.06 3.11
N TYR A 84 -7.14 -6.13 2.17
CA TYR A 84 -8.39 -5.39 1.97
C TYR A 84 -9.57 -6.31 1.65
N THR A 85 -9.41 -7.23 0.69
CA THR A 85 -10.49 -8.16 0.29
C THR A 85 -10.97 -8.99 1.47
N GLU A 86 -10.05 -9.51 2.26
CA GLU A 86 -10.35 -10.34 3.42
C GLU A 86 -11.09 -9.58 4.51
N GLU A 87 -10.66 -8.36 4.81
CA GLU A 87 -11.29 -7.57 5.86
C GLU A 87 -12.66 -6.99 5.43
N MET A 88 -12.83 -6.73 4.13
CA MET A 88 -14.16 -6.41 3.60
C MET A 88 -15.14 -7.59 3.71
N ALA A 89 -14.65 -8.83 3.82
CA ALA A 89 -15.46 -10.04 3.95
C ALA A 89 -16.59 -10.09 2.89
N ASP A 90 -17.86 -10.10 3.28
CA ASP A 90 -19.00 -10.12 2.35
C ASP A 90 -19.40 -8.73 1.81
N ARG A 91 -18.79 -7.65 2.32
CA ARG A 91 -19.05 -6.29 1.82
C ARG A 91 -18.60 -6.13 0.36
N ALA A 92 -19.22 -5.18 -0.33
CA ALA A 92 -18.83 -4.84 -1.70
C ALA A 92 -17.37 -4.36 -1.73
N LYS A 93 -16.56 -4.98 -2.59
CA LYS A 93 -15.17 -4.59 -2.81
C LYS A 93 -15.10 -3.68 -4.02
N GLU A 94 -14.33 -2.61 -3.93
CA GLU A 94 -14.11 -1.69 -5.03
C GLU A 94 -12.62 -1.36 -5.14
N PHE A 95 -12.07 -1.49 -6.35
CA PHE A 95 -10.67 -1.27 -6.64
C PHE A 95 -10.49 -0.16 -7.67
N VAL A 96 -9.58 0.75 -7.37
CA VAL A 96 -9.08 1.75 -8.32
C VAL A 96 -7.60 1.45 -8.51
N GLU A 97 -7.24 0.89 -9.66
CA GLU A 97 -5.86 0.53 -9.98
C GLU A 97 -5.19 1.63 -10.81
N SER A 98 -4.11 2.19 -10.26
CA SER A 98 -3.20 3.11 -10.92
C SER A 98 -1.89 2.43 -11.29
N ASN A 99 -1.02 3.14 -12.01
CA ASN A 99 0.35 2.72 -12.29
C ASN A 99 1.29 2.85 -11.06
N GLY A 100 0.78 3.26 -9.90
CA GLY A 100 1.52 3.43 -8.64
C GLY A 100 2.03 4.84 -8.38
N THR A 101 1.89 5.78 -9.32
CA THR A 101 2.25 7.19 -9.09
C THR A 101 1.06 7.98 -8.52
N PRO A 102 1.32 9.07 -7.74
CA PRO A 102 0.26 9.95 -7.25
C PRO A 102 -0.58 10.57 -8.37
N GLU A 103 0.02 10.94 -9.49
CA GLU A 103 -0.65 11.63 -10.60
C GLU A 103 -1.70 10.73 -11.26
N ASP A 104 -1.32 9.49 -11.63
CA ASP A 104 -2.28 8.53 -12.17
C ASP A 104 -3.29 8.09 -11.09
N GLY A 105 -2.85 7.95 -9.84
CA GLY A 105 -3.74 7.68 -8.71
C GLY A 105 -4.84 8.72 -8.55
N TYR A 106 -4.49 10.01 -8.67
CA TYR A 106 -5.43 11.12 -8.65
C TYR A 106 -6.42 11.02 -9.82
N ASP A 107 -5.93 10.82 -11.04
CA ASP A 107 -6.78 10.77 -12.23
C ASP A 107 -7.73 9.58 -12.22
N LYS A 108 -7.27 8.40 -11.83
CA LYS A 108 -8.09 7.19 -11.71
C LYS A 108 -9.18 7.38 -10.66
N LEU A 109 -8.82 7.93 -9.50
CA LEU A 109 -9.77 8.20 -8.44
C LEU A 109 -10.77 9.30 -8.86
N ARG A 110 -10.31 10.34 -9.55
CA ARG A 110 -11.16 11.40 -10.11
C ARG A 110 -12.22 10.83 -11.06
N GLN A 111 -11.80 10.02 -12.03
CA GLN A 111 -12.70 9.34 -12.97
C GLN A 111 -13.71 8.44 -12.28
N ARG A 112 -13.30 7.77 -11.20
CA ARG A 112 -14.21 6.96 -10.37
C ARG A 112 -15.26 7.84 -9.69
N PHE A 113 -14.86 8.94 -9.06
CA PHE A 113 -15.78 9.87 -8.40
C PHE A 113 -16.79 10.49 -9.37
N ASP A 114 -16.41 10.69 -10.63
CA ASP A 114 -17.30 11.24 -11.67
C ASP A 114 -18.37 10.24 -12.15
N ARG A 115 -18.15 8.92 -11.94
CA ARG A 115 -19.02 7.85 -12.46
C ARG A 115 -19.85 7.15 -11.40
N LEU A 116 -19.39 7.14 -10.15
CA LEU A 116 -19.97 6.35 -9.07
C LEU A 116 -20.23 7.22 -7.83
N PRO A 117 -21.21 6.85 -6.98
CA PRO A 117 -21.45 7.55 -5.72
C PRO A 117 -20.17 7.66 -4.88
N ALA A 118 -19.93 8.84 -4.30
CA ALA A 118 -18.71 9.12 -3.53
C ALA A 118 -18.45 8.06 -2.44
N PRO A 119 -17.21 7.55 -2.33
CA PRO A 119 -16.85 6.65 -1.25
C PRO A 119 -16.77 7.45 0.05
N ASN A 120 -17.01 6.80 1.19
CA ASN A 120 -16.80 7.43 2.49
C ASN A 120 -15.54 6.92 3.20
N GLY A 121 -14.86 5.91 2.63
CA GLY A 121 -13.54 5.46 3.05
C GLY A 121 -12.63 5.16 1.85
N ILE A 122 -11.35 5.48 1.99
CA ILE A 122 -10.32 5.14 0.99
C ILE A 122 -9.15 4.51 1.74
N PHE A 123 -8.82 3.28 1.38
CA PHE A 123 -7.55 2.67 1.71
C PHE A 123 -6.60 2.83 0.52
N ALA A 124 -5.64 3.73 0.63
CA ALA A 124 -4.59 3.92 -0.36
C ALA A 124 -3.43 2.98 -0.07
N ALA A 125 -2.98 2.26 -1.11
CA ALA A 125 -1.97 1.23 -0.95
C ALA A 125 -0.61 1.78 -0.52
N THR A 126 -0.34 3.09 -0.65
CA THR A 126 0.86 3.78 -0.15
C THR A 126 0.49 5.19 0.29
N ASP A 127 1.33 5.84 1.09
CA ASP A 127 1.17 7.24 1.48
C ASP A 127 1.21 8.19 0.28
N ARG A 128 1.98 7.84 -0.74
CA ARG A 128 2.02 8.58 -2.02
C ARG A 128 0.67 8.57 -2.73
N LEU A 129 -0.01 7.42 -2.77
CA LEU A 129 -1.37 7.34 -3.29
C LEU A 129 -2.39 7.99 -2.35
N ALA A 130 -2.15 7.95 -1.04
CA ALA A 130 -3.00 8.63 -0.06
C ALA A 130 -2.95 10.16 -0.24
N MET A 131 -1.78 10.72 -0.56
CA MET A 131 -1.64 12.14 -0.92
C MET A 131 -2.47 12.51 -2.15
N ALA A 132 -2.51 11.64 -3.18
CA ALA A 132 -3.38 11.84 -4.34
C ALA A 132 -4.86 11.86 -3.95
N ALA A 133 -5.28 10.97 -3.03
CA ALA A 133 -6.64 10.96 -2.51
C ALA A 133 -6.97 12.22 -1.68
N LEU A 134 -6.02 12.72 -0.87
CA LEU A 134 -6.16 13.97 -0.11
C LEU A 134 -6.29 15.18 -1.04
N ALA A 135 -5.45 15.27 -2.07
CA ALA A 135 -5.54 16.33 -3.07
C ALA A 135 -6.92 16.32 -3.75
N LEU A 136 -7.39 15.14 -4.15
CA LEU A 136 -8.71 15.01 -4.78
C LEU A 136 -9.86 15.39 -3.83
N ALA A 137 -9.75 15.03 -2.55
CA ALA A 137 -10.74 15.42 -1.55
C ALA A 137 -10.78 16.94 -1.38
N ALA A 138 -9.62 17.60 -1.37
CA ALA A 138 -9.52 19.07 -1.31
C ALA A 138 -10.15 19.73 -2.54
N ASP A 139 -9.83 19.25 -3.74
CA ASP A 139 -10.39 19.77 -5.00
C ASP A 139 -11.91 19.60 -5.11
N ARG A 140 -12.45 18.57 -4.44
CA ARG A 140 -13.90 18.33 -4.33
C ARG A 140 -14.54 18.94 -3.08
N HIS A 141 -13.79 19.73 -2.32
CA HIS A 141 -14.26 20.36 -1.08
C HIS A 141 -14.83 19.37 -0.05
N LEU A 142 -14.28 18.15 0.01
CA LEU A 142 -14.64 17.12 0.98
C LEU A 142 -13.80 17.26 2.25
N HIS A 143 -14.45 17.23 3.41
CA HIS A 143 -13.76 17.26 4.70
C HIS A 143 -13.21 15.87 5.03
N VAL A 144 -11.90 15.80 5.28
CA VAL A 144 -11.25 14.59 5.78
C VAL A 144 -11.03 14.73 7.29
N PRO A 145 -11.50 13.79 8.15
CA PRO A 145 -12.14 12.51 7.80
C PRO A 145 -13.67 12.56 7.71
N ARG A 146 -14.34 13.70 7.93
CA ARG A 146 -15.80 13.74 8.13
C ARG A 146 -16.58 13.15 6.95
N ASP A 147 -16.35 13.68 5.74
CA ASP A 147 -17.05 13.30 4.52
C ASP A 147 -16.40 12.05 3.88
N VAL A 148 -15.05 11.98 3.88
CA VAL A 148 -14.28 10.82 3.43
C VAL A 148 -13.08 10.58 4.36
N ALA A 149 -12.95 9.37 4.88
CA ALA A 149 -11.77 8.97 5.66
C ALA A 149 -10.73 8.33 4.74
N ILE A 150 -9.45 8.67 4.94
CA ILE A 150 -8.34 8.20 4.10
C ILE A 150 -7.28 7.57 5.00
N VAL A 151 -6.87 6.34 4.68
CA VAL A 151 -5.77 5.64 5.33
C VAL A 151 -4.72 5.28 4.29
N GLY A 152 -3.47 5.65 4.55
CA GLY A 152 -2.29 5.30 3.76
C GLY A 152 -1.55 4.09 4.31
N PHE A 153 -0.33 3.90 3.82
CA PHE A 153 0.58 2.83 4.21
C PHE A 153 2.00 3.35 3.95
N ASP A 154 2.97 3.01 4.79
CA ASP A 154 4.43 3.27 4.71
C ASP A 154 4.93 4.26 5.78
N ASP A 155 4.07 5.12 6.32
CA ASP A 155 4.40 6.15 7.32
C ASP A 155 5.62 7.00 6.95
N ILE A 156 5.57 7.58 5.75
CA ILE A 156 6.65 8.45 5.28
C ILE A 156 6.71 9.72 6.15
N PRO A 157 7.89 10.34 6.38
CA PRO A 157 8.01 11.51 7.24
C PRO A 157 7.07 12.68 6.87
N LEU A 158 6.72 12.80 5.59
CA LEU A 158 5.80 13.82 5.10
C LEU A 158 4.36 13.62 5.60
N ALA A 159 3.94 12.40 5.93
CA ALA A 159 2.57 12.06 6.36
C ALA A 159 2.11 12.88 7.58
N ALA A 160 3.00 13.10 8.55
CA ALA A 160 2.75 13.90 9.75
C ALA A 160 2.64 15.42 9.48
N LEU A 161 3.21 15.90 8.37
CA LEU A 161 3.21 17.31 7.99
C LEU A 161 1.97 17.70 7.16
N LEU A 162 1.22 16.73 6.65
CA LEU A 162 0.01 16.98 5.87
C LEU A 162 -1.12 17.59 6.74
N ARG A 163 -2.08 18.24 6.08
CA ARG A 163 -3.28 18.81 6.70
C ARG A 163 -4.53 18.32 5.96
N PRO A 164 -5.38 17.46 6.58
CA PRO A 164 -5.14 16.81 7.88
C PRO A 164 -3.92 15.87 7.85
N SER A 165 -3.38 15.55 9.02
CA SER A 165 -2.32 14.54 9.14
C SER A 165 -2.82 13.19 8.62
N LEU A 166 -1.99 12.48 7.87
CA LEU A 166 -2.39 11.22 7.26
C LEU A 166 -2.34 10.09 8.28
N SER A 167 -3.46 9.37 8.45
CA SER A 167 -3.45 8.07 9.15
C SER A 167 -2.82 7.03 8.25
N THR A 168 -1.83 6.29 8.74
CA THR A 168 -1.01 5.38 7.92
C THR A 168 -0.48 4.21 8.73
N ILE A 169 -0.24 3.09 8.06
CA ILE A 169 0.40 1.91 8.65
C ILE A 169 1.91 2.13 8.67
N THR A 170 2.49 2.23 9.87
CA THR A 170 3.93 2.31 10.08
C THR A 170 4.60 0.99 9.77
N GLN A 171 5.64 1.04 8.94
CA GLN A 171 6.60 -0.04 8.79
C GLN A 171 7.74 0.20 9.78
N PRO A 172 8.04 -0.71 10.71
CA PRO A 172 9.16 -0.53 11.64
C PRO A 172 10.49 -0.71 10.91
N ALA A 173 10.89 0.28 10.11
CA ALA A 173 12.13 0.24 9.32
C ALA A 173 13.38 0.13 10.20
N HIS A 174 13.31 0.59 11.44
CA HIS A 174 14.41 0.55 12.41
C HIS A 174 14.70 -0.87 12.95
N GLU A 175 13.70 -1.76 12.98
CA GLU A 175 13.89 -3.15 13.44
C GLU A 175 14.38 -4.09 12.33
N LEU A 176 14.25 -3.69 11.05
CA LEU A 176 14.66 -4.51 9.90
C LEU A 176 16.19 -4.56 9.70
N GLY A 177 16.94 -3.66 10.35
CA GLY A 177 18.39 -3.50 10.17
C GLY A 177 19.22 -3.64 11.45
N SER A 178 18.65 -4.22 12.52
CA SER A 178 19.32 -4.47 13.81
C SER A 178 19.85 -5.89 13.93
#